data_AF-M2UHZ6-F1
#
_entry.id   AF-M2UHZ6-F1
#
_cell.length_a   1.000
_cell.length_b   1.000
_cell.length_c   1.000
_cell.angle_alpha   90.00
_cell.angle_beta   90.00
_cell.angle_gamma   90.00
#
_symmetry.space_group_name_H-M   'P 1'
#
loop_
_entity.id
_entity.type
_entity.pdbx_description
1 polymer ?
#
loop_
_entity_poly.entity_id
_entity_poly.type
_entity_poly.pdbx_seq_one_letter_code
_entity_poly.pdbx_strand_id
1 'polypeptide(L)'
;MACEIQKICVVCGKSATSRCPDCKSDTYSRYYCGKSCQKTDWPKHKEACQGTRDQRLEKKLERIADILEQVYYDFRKNTWDTSVATVMVRDDCVEVYPNDSEERSMFVKFPEHLAINEQTRNAILCAASCNEPLAYLNEMVIAVLKGMDVKVEEFKVFIRKIQRKVVFRYGSGLALDMSVYAHETLRITVPGQQWIIDITGAQLGVRKTLWTWKDYKKEYHAKPEIAYPLGTNKVLIRALSSTQGLQGTCLTVKQMAADTLNTAIREWTDNHQSIAAMILKDEHGYKEAKLSLLNSMDVAVRSFVETNRFETEFRIAKEYDRRYPVRELQEISAITEEYSKDLIEKFLTKKSK
;
A
#
# COMPACT_ATOMS: atom_id res chain seq x y z
N MET A 1 1.76 -3.89 -40.07
CA MET A 1 3.11 -3.77 -40.66
C MET A 1 4.00 -3.07 -39.65
N ALA A 2 4.94 -3.77 -39.03
CA ALA A 2 5.92 -3.15 -38.15
C ALA A 2 6.97 -2.44 -39.02
N CYS A 3 7.13 -1.13 -38.86
CA CYS A 3 8.16 -0.35 -39.54
C CYS A 3 9.53 -0.87 -39.07
N GLU A 4 10.35 -1.40 -39.97
CA GLU A 4 11.72 -1.80 -39.63
C GLU A 4 12.48 -0.58 -39.13
N ILE A 5 12.81 -0.57 -37.84
CA ILE A 5 13.53 0.53 -37.21
C ILE A 5 14.93 0.61 -37.83
N GLN A 6 15.13 1.58 -38.73
CA GLN A 6 16.44 1.85 -39.34
C GLN A 6 17.47 2.13 -38.26
N LYS A 7 18.50 1.28 -38.20
CA LYS A 7 19.61 1.35 -37.22
C LYS A 7 20.63 2.41 -37.65
N ILE A 8 20.22 3.67 -37.71
CA ILE A 8 21.06 4.79 -38.16
C ILE A 8 21.43 5.68 -36.95
N CYS A 9 22.68 6.13 -36.91
CA CYS A 9 23.16 7.04 -35.88
C CYS A 9 22.47 8.40 -35.99
N VAL A 10 21.78 8.83 -34.93
CA VAL A 10 21.03 10.10 -34.92
C VAL A 10 21.92 11.35 -35.09
N VAL A 11 23.22 11.24 -34.84
CA VAL A 11 24.17 12.36 -34.93
C VAL A 11 24.84 12.46 -36.29
N CYS A 12 25.29 11.34 -36.86
CA CYS A 12 26.16 11.35 -38.04
C CYS A 12 25.59 10.62 -39.27
N GLY A 13 24.40 10.01 -39.16
CA GLY A 13 23.75 9.30 -40.26
C GLY A 13 24.40 7.96 -40.68
N LYS A 14 25.52 7.57 -40.05
CA LYS A 14 26.18 6.27 -40.30
C LYS A 14 25.42 5.12 -39.66
N SER A 15 25.73 3.89 -40.07
CA SER A 15 25.22 2.68 -39.43
C SER A 15 25.50 2.69 -37.92
N ALA A 16 24.46 2.42 -37.11
CA ALA A 16 24.55 2.39 -35.68
C ALA A 16 24.95 1.01 -35.17
N THR A 17 25.92 0.97 -34.26
CA THR A 17 26.39 -0.24 -33.59
C THR A 17 25.79 -0.42 -32.21
N SER A 18 25.18 0.64 -31.67
CA SER A 18 24.65 0.69 -30.31
C SER A 18 23.34 1.47 -30.24
N ARG A 19 22.62 1.29 -29.14
CA ARG A 19 21.40 2.03 -28.82
C ARG A 19 21.40 2.41 -27.35
N CYS A 20 20.72 3.49 -27.00
CA CYS A 20 20.61 3.92 -25.60
C CYS A 20 19.89 2.83 -24.78
N PRO A 21 20.51 2.30 -23.71
CA PRO A 21 19.87 1.27 -22.88
C PRO A 21 18.66 1.83 -22.11
N ASP A 22 18.67 3.11 -21.76
CA ASP A 22 17.69 3.75 -20.87
C ASP A 22 16.38 4.17 -21.55
N CYS A 23 16.38 4.33 -22.87
CA CYS A 23 15.15 4.61 -23.63
C CYS A 23 14.77 3.50 -24.62
N LYS A 24 15.54 2.41 -24.68
CA LYS A 24 15.23 1.25 -25.52
C LYS A 24 13.90 0.64 -25.10
N SER A 25 12.96 0.58 -26.04
CA SER A 25 11.70 -0.15 -25.98
C SER A 25 11.46 -0.87 -27.31
N ASP A 26 10.33 -1.56 -27.45
CA ASP A 26 9.95 -2.22 -28.69
C ASP A 26 9.52 -1.23 -29.78
N THR A 27 9.06 -0.04 -29.38
CA THR A 27 8.51 0.98 -30.29
C THR A 27 9.46 2.16 -30.51
N TYR A 28 10.43 2.38 -29.62
CA TYR A 28 11.36 3.50 -29.69
C TYR A 28 12.72 3.17 -29.10
N SER A 29 13.78 3.65 -29.76
CA SER A 29 15.14 3.69 -29.20
C SER A 29 15.98 4.71 -29.97
N ARG A 30 16.88 5.43 -29.29
CA ARG A 30 17.94 6.19 -29.98
C ARG A 30 19.14 5.31 -30.30
N TYR A 31 19.64 5.45 -31.52
CA TYR A 31 20.73 4.65 -32.08
C TYR A 31 21.98 5.53 -32.29
N TYR A 32 23.15 4.96 -32.00
CA TYR A 32 24.44 5.63 -32.12
C TYR A 32 25.49 4.70 -32.72
N CYS A 33 26.39 5.24 -33.54
CA CYS A 33 27.57 4.51 -34.01
C CYS A 33 28.67 4.38 -32.94
N GLY A 34 28.54 5.08 -31.81
CA GLY A 34 29.48 5.00 -30.69
C GLY A 34 29.22 6.02 -29.58
N LYS A 35 29.98 5.91 -28.49
CA LYS A 35 29.85 6.75 -27.28
C LYS A 35 30.03 8.26 -27.55
N SER A 36 30.83 8.66 -28.54
CA SER A 36 31.03 10.08 -28.85
C SER A 36 29.74 10.72 -29.39
N CYS A 37 29.06 10.06 -30.32
CA CYS A 37 27.78 10.51 -30.85
C CYS A 37 26.71 10.53 -29.75
N GLN A 38 26.67 9.51 -28.87
CA GLN A 38 25.75 9.53 -27.73
C GLN A 38 25.99 10.73 -26.80
N LYS A 39 27.25 11.02 -26.44
CA LYS A 39 27.60 12.18 -25.61
C LYS A 39 27.24 13.51 -26.28
N THR A 40 27.43 13.59 -27.60
CA THR A 40 27.11 14.78 -28.40
C THR A 40 25.59 15.05 -28.42
N ASP A 41 24.79 13.99 -28.54
CA ASP A 41 23.32 14.08 -28.54
C ASP A 41 22.74 14.24 -27.14
N TRP A 42 23.47 13.85 -26.08
CA TRP A 42 22.97 13.78 -24.72
C TRP A 42 22.24 15.04 -24.22
N PRO A 43 22.73 16.28 -24.44
CA PRO A 43 22.01 17.48 -24.02
C PRO A 43 20.60 17.60 -24.62
N LYS A 44 20.39 17.13 -25.85
CA LYS A 44 19.07 17.11 -26.53
C LYS A 44 18.25 15.86 -26.22
N HIS A 45 18.92 14.75 -25.92
CA HIS A 45 18.29 13.46 -25.68
C HIS A 45 17.81 13.28 -24.24
N LYS A 46 18.53 13.85 -23.26
CA LYS A 46 18.40 13.53 -21.82
C LYS A 46 16.96 13.61 -21.32
N GLU A 47 16.25 14.70 -21.62
CA GLU A 47 14.88 14.91 -21.16
C GLU A 47 13.91 13.89 -21.75
N ALA A 48 13.97 13.67 -23.07
CA ALA A 48 13.15 12.64 -23.73
C ALA A 48 13.49 11.22 -23.26
N CYS A 49 14.77 10.95 -22.99
CA CYS A 49 15.23 9.68 -22.44
C CYS A 49 14.63 9.43 -21.05
N GLN A 50 14.71 10.44 -20.18
CA GLN A 50 14.15 10.42 -18.84
C GLN A 50 12.63 10.23 -18.88
N GLY A 51 11.90 10.98 -19.71
CA GLY A 51 10.45 10.81 -19.86
C GLY A 51 10.06 9.39 -20.29
N THR A 52 10.81 8.78 -21.22
CA THR A 52 10.58 7.38 -21.63
C THR A 52 10.83 6.39 -20.48
N ARG A 53 11.89 6.60 -19.70
CA ARG A 53 12.21 5.76 -18.54
C ARG A 53 11.13 5.88 -17.46
N ASP A 54 10.72 7.11 -17.16
CA ASP A 54 9.75 7.41 -16.11
C ASP A 54 8.37 6.84 -16.49
N GLN A 55 7.93 6.93 -17.75
CA GLN A 55 6.70 6.29 -18.24
C GLN A 55 6.73 4.76 -18.09
N ARG A 56 7.85 4.11 -18.41
CA ARG A 56 7.99 2.66 -18.27
C ARG A 56 8.00 2.23 -16.81
N LEU A 57 8.60 3.04 -15.94
CA LEU A 57 8.55 2.80 -14.50
C LEU A 57 7.13 2.99 -13.98
N GLU A 58 6.44 4.06 -14.38
CA GLU A 58 5.06 4.34 -13.99
C GLU A 58 4.13 3.17 -14.34
N LYS A 59 4.21 2.62 -15.56
CA LYS A 59 3.44 1.42 -15.94
C LYS A 59 3.70 0.22 -15.02
N LYS A 60 4.95 0.01 -14.57
CA LYS A 60 5.27 -1.06 -13.61
C LYS A 60 4.68 -0.73 -12.23
N LEU A 61 4.79 0.52 -11.80
CA LEU A 61 4.23 0.99 -10.54
C LEU A 61 2.70 0.92 -10.52
N GLU A 62 2.02 1.11 -11.66
CA GLU A 62 0.56 0.95 -11.77
C GLU A 62 0.16 -0.49 -11.46
N ARG A 63 0.84 -1.47 -12.06
CA ARG A 63 0.61 -2.90 -11.80
C ARG A 63 0.94 -3.31 -10.37
N ILE A 64 1.95 -2.66 -9.78
CA ILE A 64 2.32 -2.87 -8.37
C ILE A 64 1.23 -2.30 -7.45
N ALA A 65 0.80 -1.07 -7.68
CA ALA A 65 -0.24 -0.42 -6.89
C ALA A 65 -1.57 -1.21 -6.97
N ASP A 66 -1.95 -1.62 -8.17
CA ASP A 66 -3.14 -2.43 -8.45
C ASP A 66 -3.12 -3.77 -7.70
N ILE A 67 -2.00 -4.49 -7.68
CA ILE A 67 -1.95 -5.75 -6.93
C ILE A 67 -1.89 -5.54 -5.41
N LEU A 68 -1.13 -4.56 -4.92
CA LEU A 68 -1.03 -4.28 -3.48
C LEU A 68 -2.40 -3.88 -2.89
N GLU A 69 -3.16 -3.06 -3.62
CA GLU A 69 -4.52 -2.69 -3.23
C GLU A 69 -5.44 -3.90 -3.16
N GLN A 70 -5.49 -4.71 -4.23
CA GLN A 70 -6.38 -5.87 -4.27
C GLN A 70 -6.05 -6.90 -3.20
N VAL A 71 -4.76 -7.19 -2.99
CA VAL A 71 -4.32 -8.09 -1.91
C VAL A 71 -4.79 -7.58 -0.56
N TYR A 72 -4.63 -6.28 -0.30
CA TYR A 72 -5.05 -5.72 0.97
C TYR A 72 -6.57 -5.73 1.15
N TYR A 73 -7.35 -5.44 0.10
CA TYR A 73 -8.80 -5.46 0.18
C TYR A 73 -9.34 -6.88 0.40
N ASP A 74 -8.80 -7.88 -0.29
CA ASP A 74 -9.17 -9.28 -0.09
C ASP A 74 -8.77 -9.75 1.32
N PHE A 75 -7.57 -9.38 1.77
CA PHE A 75 -7.13 -9.63 3.15
C PHE A 75 -8.09 -9.01 4.17
N ARG A 76 -8.44 -7.72 4.04
CA ARG A 76 -9.34 -7.02 4.97
C ARG A 76 -10.75 -7.55 4.94
N LYS A 77 -11.26 -7.94 3.77
CA LYS A 77 -12.57 -8.56 3.63
C LYS A 77 -12.64 -9.88 4.39
N ASN A 78 -11.60 -10.70 4.29
CA ASN A 78 -11.54 -12.00 4.97
C ASN A 78 -11.23 -11.88 6.47
N THR A 79 -10.47 -10.86 6.87
CA THR A 79 -10.07 -10.61 8.27
C THR A 79 -10.92 -9.51 8.93
N TRP A 80 -12.11 -9.27 8.42
CA TRP A 80 -12.98 -8.23 8.93
C TRP A 80 -13.38 -8.53 10.38
N ASP A 81 -13.30 -7.53 11.24
CA ASP A 81 -13.32 -7.67 12.71
C ASP A 81 -14.31 -6.72 13.38
N THR A 82 -15.11 -6.01 12.59
CA THR A 82 -16.11 -5.05 13.10
C THR A 82 -17.51 -5.50 12.74
N SER A 83 -18.33 -5.89 13.72
CA SER A 83 -19.76 -6.12 13.46
C SER A 83 -20.43 -4.77 13.15
N VAL A 84 -21.11 -4.67 12.01
CA VAL A 84 -21.74 -3.44 11.53
C VAL A 84 -23.24 -3.65 11.45
N ALA A 85 -24.00 -2.87 12.21
CA ALA A 85 -25.46 -2.90 12.17
C ALA A 85 -26.00 -2.13 10.96
N THR A 86 -25.40 -0.99 10.63
CA THR A 86 -25.89 -0.12 9.55
C THR A 86 -24.76 0.72 8.96
N VAL A 87 -24.85 0.97 7.66
CA VAL A 87 -24.02 1.95 6.95
C VAL A 87 -24.96 3.02 6.39
N MET A 88 -24.64 4.29 6.63
CA MET A 88 -25.35 5.42 6.03
C MET A 88 -24.38 6.24 5.18
N VAL A 89 -24.79 6.61 3.98
CA VAL A 89 -24.02 7.53 3.13
C VAL A 89 -24.77 8.85 3.05
N ARG A 90 -24.13 9.94 3.50
CA ARG A 90 -24.64 11.30 3.45
C ARG A 90 -23.61 12.17 2.75
N ASP A 91 -23.89 12.53 1.51
CA ASP A 91 -22.94 13.23 0.63
C ASP A 91 -21.58 12.50 0.58
N ASP A 92 -20.52 13.17 1.02
CA ASP A 92 -19.16 12.66 1.08
C ASP A 92 -18.81 11.99 2.43
N CYS A 93 -19.80 11.69 3.28
CA CYS A 93 -19.61 11.03 4.57
C CYS A 93 -20.20 9.62 4.57
N VAL A 94 -19.36 8.62 4.86
CA VAL A 94 -19.78 7.24 5.12
C VAL A 94 -19.80 7.03 6.63
N GLU A 95 -20.99 6.91 7.20
CA GLU A 95 -21.19 6.66 8.61
C GLU A 95 -21.38 5.15 8.84
N VAL A 96 -20.50 4.56 9.65
CA VAL A 96 -20.55 3.15 10.04
C VAL A 96 -21.06 3.08 11.47
N TYR A 97 -22.11 2.31 11.71
CA TYR A 97 -22.70 2.10 13.03
C TYR A 97 -22.39 0.66 13.46
N PRO A 98 -21.41 0.45 14.35
CA PRO A 98 -21.07 -0.87 14.85
C PRO A 98 -22.21 -1.49 15.67
N ASN A 99 -22.31 -2.81 15.67
CA ASN A 99 -23.18 -3.54 16.59
C ASN A 99 -22.42 -3.80 17.90
N ASP A 100 -22.67 -2.98 18.91
CA ASP A 100 -22.04 -3.12 20.24
C ASP A 100 -22.68 -4.21 21.11
N SER A 101 -23.80 -4.79 20.69
CA SER A 101 -24.58 -5.75 21.49
C SER A 101 -24.21 -7.23 21.27
N GLU A 102 -23.51 -7.56 20.18
CA GLU A 102 -23.12 -8.94 19.87
C GLU A 102 -21.85 -9.36 20.60
N GLU A 103 -21.82 -10.62 21.06
CA GLU A 103 -20.56 -11.26 21.47
C GLU A 103 -19.59 -11.24 20.29
N ARG A 104 -18.61 -10.33 20.34
CA ARG A 104 -17.60 -10.20 19.30
C ARG A 104 -16.76 -11.48 19.21
N SER A 105 -16.95 -12.23 18.12
CA SER A 105 -15.89 -13.08 17.55
C SER A 105 -14.81 -12.19 16.94
N MET A 106 -13.58 -12.69 16.85
CA MET A 106 -12.46 -11.92 16.27
C MET A 106 -12.73 -11.60 14.80
N PHE A 107 -13.16 -12.60 14.03
CA PHE A 107 -13.48 -12.42 12.63
C PHE A 107 -14.99 -12.52 12.43
N VAL A 108 -15.55 -11.53 11.77
CA VAL A 108 -16.94 -11.50 11.34
C VAL A 108 -16.98 -11.27 9.84
N LYS A 109 -18.04 -11.76 9.18
CA LYS A 109 -18.17 -11.57 7.74
C LYS A 109 -18.28 -10.08 7.42
N PHE A 110 -17.53 -9.61 6.44
CA PHE A 110 -17.69 -8.26 5.92
C PHE A 110 -19.15 -8.06 5.44
N PRO A 111 -19.83 -6.97 5.84
CA PRO A 111 -21.25 -6.76 5.54
C PRO A 111 -21.44 -6.25 4.10
N GLU A 112 -21.17 -7.10 3.10
CA GLU A 112 -21.18 -6.70 1.68
C GLU A 112 -22.51 -6.05 1.26
N HIS A 113 -23.63 -6.56 1.80
CA HIS A 113 -24.98 -6.05 1.52
C HIS A 113 -25.25 -4.63 2.02
N LEU A 114 -24.44 -4.11 2.95
CA LEU A 114 -24.54 -2.73 3.45
C LEU A 114 -23.70 -1.74 2.62
N ALA A 115 -22.79 -2.24 1.77
CA ALA A 115 -22.00 -1.40 0.89
C ALA A 115 -22.79 -1.07 -0.39
N ILE A 116 -23.26 0.18 -0.49
CA ILE A 116 -24.12 0.64 -1.61
C ILE A 116 -23.40 0.56 -2.97
N ASN A 117 -22.07 0.69 -2.98
CA ASN A 117 -21.24 0.57 -4.17
C ASN A 117 -19.79 0.22 -3.79
N GLU A 118 -18.96 -0.07 -4.79
CA GLU A 118 -17.55 -0.42 -4.63
C GLU A 118 -16.75 0.67 -3.89
N GLN A 119 -17.02 1.95 -4.17
CA GLN A 119 -16.30 3.05 -3.53
C GLN A 119 -16.60 3.12 -2.03
N THR A 120 -17.85 2.89 -1.63
CA THR A 120 -18.25 2.79 -0.22
C THR A 120 -17.65 1.56 0.43
N ARG A 121 -17.69 0.41 -0.26
CA ARG A 121 -17.05 -0.83 0.21
C ARG A 121 -15.57 -0.61 0.53
N ASN A 122 -14.81 -0.09 -0.43
CA ASN A 122 -13.37 0.11 -0.30
C ASN A 122 -13.04 1.16 0.76
N ALA A 123 -13.85 2.21 0.90
CA ALA A 123 -13.67 3.19 1.98
C ALA A 123 -13.82 2.56 3.37
N ILE A 124 -14.82 1.68 3.56
CA ILE A 124 -15.06 0.98 4.83
C ILE A 124 -13.94 -0.02 5.12
N LEU A 125 -13.51 -0.81 4.13
CA LEU A 125 -12.41 -1.78 4.28
C LEU A 125 -11.09 -1.13 4.74
N CYS A 126 -10.85 0.11 4.33
CA CYS A 126 -9.63 0.86 4.61
C CYS A 126 -9.66 1.73 5.86
N ALA A 127 -10.85 1.92 6.46
CA ALA A 127 -11.03 2.90 7.51
C ALA A 127 -10.17 2.56 8.74
N ALA A 128 -9.37 3.53 9.20
CA ALA A 128 -8.49 3.40 10.36
C ALA A 128 -7.34 2.38 10.23
N SER A 129 -7.00 1.98 9.01
CA SER A 129 -6.00 0.92 8.79
C SER A 129 -4.89 1.34 7.82
N CYS A 130 -4.54 2.63 7.74
CA CYS A 130 -3.55 3.12 6.76
C CYS A 130 -2.13 2.55 6.96
N ASN A 131 -1.76 2.19 8.19
CA ASN A 131 -0.49 1.56 8.56
C ASN A 131 -0.44 0.04 8.28
N GLU A 132 -1.60 -0.64 8.37
CA GLU A 132 -1.70 -2.10 8.22
C GLU A 132 -1.11 -2.63 6.90
N PRO A 133 -1.43 -2.12 5.70
CA PRO A 133 -0.88 -2.67 4.46
C PRO A 133 0.64 -2.52 4.38
N LEU A 134 1.20 -1.45 4.96
CA LEU A 134 2.65 -1.21 4.96
C LEU A 134 3.38 -2.21 5.86
N ALA A 135 2.72 -2.67 6.92
CA ALA A 135 3.22 -3.69 7.82
C ALA A 135 3.03 -5.11 7.25
N TYR A 136 1.80 -5.46 6.90
CA TYR A 136 1.41 -6.82 6.52
C TYR A 136 1.93 -7.22 5.14
N LEU A 137 2.00 -6.28 4.20
CA LEU A 137 2.49 -6.52 2.83
C LEU A 137 3.95 -6.10 2.64
N ASN A 138 4.70 -5.85 3.72
CA ASN A 138 6.09 -5.37 3.64
C ASN A 138 6.99 -6.28 2.76
N GLU A 139 6.87 -7.59 2.92
CA GLU A 139 7.65 -8.57 2.13
C GLU A 139 7.24 -8.55 0.66
N MET A 140 5.95 -8.40 0.38
CA MET A 140 5.42 -8.27 -0.97
C MET A 140 5.90 -6.97 -1.64
N VAL A 141 5.92 -5.85 -0.91
CA VAL A 141 6.46 -4.56 -1.41
C VAL A 141 7.93 -4.71 -1.79
N ILE A 142 8.73 -5.40 -0.98
CA ILE A 142 10.13 -5.70 -1.30
C ILE A 142 10.22 -6.59 -2.56
N ALA A 143 9.39 -7.64 -2.63
CA ALA A 143 9.41 -8.59 -3.73
C ALA A 143 8.99 -7.97 -5.08
N VAL A 144 7.95 -7.12 -5.09
CA VAL A 144 7.43 -6.49 -6.32
C VAL A 144 8.35 -5.40 -6.87
N LEU A 145 9.11 -4.72 -6.00
CA LEU A 145 10.08 -3.68 -6.37
C LEU A 145 11.49 -4.22 -6.59
N LYS A 146 11.71 -5.54 -6.41
CA LYS A 146 13.02 -6.17 -6.56
C LYS A 146 13.60 -5.92 -7.97
N GLY A 147 14.83 -5.42 -8.01
CA GLY A 147 15.54 -5.12 -9.25
C GLY A 147 15.15 -3.79 -9.90
N MET A 148 14.30 -2.98 -9.26
CA MET A 148 14.06 -1.59 -9.65
C MET A 148 15.05 -0.67 -8.95
N ASP A 149 15.70 0.22 -9.71
CA ASP A 149 16.60 1.24 -9.18
C ASP A 149 15.78 2.44 -8.66
N VAL A 150 15.08 2.21 -7.55
CA VAL A 150 14.20 3.19 -6.91
C VAL A 150 14.46 3.24 -5.41
N LYS A 151 14.28 4.42 -4.83
CA LYS A 151 14.21 4.57 -3.37
C LYS A 151 12.76 4.38 -2.92
N VAL A 152 12.57 3.53 -1.91
CA VAL A 152 11.27 3.20 -1.33
C VAL A 152 11.25 3.65 0.13
N GLU A 153 10.23 4.42 0.49
CA GLU A 153 10.03 4.94 1.85
C GLU A 153 8.56 4.79 2.24
N GLU A 154 8.30 4.56 3.52
CA GLU A 154 6.97 4.78 4.09
C GLU A 154 6.83 6.29 4.33
N PHE A 155 5.65 6.82 4.05
CA PHE A 155 5.46 8.25 3.91
C PHE A 155 4.15 8.72 4.50
N LYS A 156 4.28 9.45 5.60
CA LYS A 156 3.19 10.06 6.33
C LYS A 156 2.84 11.40 5.71
N VAL A 157 1.57 11.56 5.33
CA VAL A 157 1.05 12.74 4.65
C VAL A 157 -0.20 13.27 5.35
N PHE A 158 -0.31 14.59 5.43
CA PHE A 158 -1.53 15.25 5.89
C PHE A 158 -2.36 15.69 4.68
N ILE A 159 -3.55 15.10 4.52
CA ILE A 159 -4.45 15.39 3.40
C ILE A 159 -5.46 16.45 3.85
N ARG A 160 -5.49 17.60 3.16
CA ARG A 160 -6.32 18.74 3.57
C ARG A 160 -7.66 18.79 2.84
N LYS A 161 -7.71 18.30 1.61
CA LYS A 161 -8.95 18.25 0.83
C LYS A 161 -9.45 16.81 0.85
N ILE A 162 -10.23 16.51 1.87
CA ILE A 162 -10.89 15.22 2.05
C ILE A 162 -12.10 15.18 1.11
N GLN A 163 -12.09 14.23 0.17
CA GLN A 163 -13.19 14.07 -0.80
C GLN A 163 -14.26 13.10 -0.30
N ARG A 164 -13.90 12.24 0.66
CA ARG A 164 -14.81 11.38 1.38
C ARG A 164 -14.24 11.09 2.74
N LYS A 165 -15.05 10.98 3.77
CA LYS A 165 -14.61 10.51 5.09
C LYS A 165 -15.44 9.34 5.59
N VAL A 166 -14.81 8.50 6.39
CA VAL A 166 -15.47 7.43 7.13
C VAL A 166 -15.54 7.82 8.60
N VAL A 167 -16.74 7.73 9.18
CA VAL A 167 -17.00 8.06 10.58
C VAL A 167 -17.64 6.86 11.27
N PHE A 168 -17.01 6.34 12.32
CA PHE A 168 -17.64 5.34 13.17
C PHE A 168 -18.47 6.02 14.25
N ARG A 169 -19.75 5.66 14.37
CA ARG A 169 -20.68 6.21 15.37
C ARG A 169 -21.10 5.15 16.37
N TYR A 170 -20.84 5.42 17.64
CA TYR A 170 -21.14 4.52 18.75
C TYR A 170 -22.34 5.04 19.57
N GLY A 171 -23.02 4.14 20.29
CA GLY A 171 -24.28 4.43 20.99
C GLY A 171 -24.23 5.55 22.04
N SER A 172 -23.04 5.92 22.53
CA SER A 172 -22.82 7.02 23.47
C SER A 172 -22.82 8.42 22.83
N GLY A 173 -23.07 8.52 21.52
CA GLY A 173 -22.89 9.76 20.75
C GLY A 173 -21.43 10.02 20.35
N LEU A 174 -20.50 9.14 20.74
CA LEU A 174 -19.10 9.17 20.30
C LEU A 174 -19.03 8.96 18.79
N ALA A 175 -18.30 9.85 18.11
CA ALA A 175 -18.01 9.74 16.68
C ALA A 175 -16.49 9.78 16.48
N LEU A 176 -15.94 8.76 15.82
CA LEU A 176 -14.53 8.71 15.42
C LEU A 176 -14.43 9.07 13.94
N ASP A 177 -13.95 10.28 13.66
CA ASP A 177 -13.68 10.75 12.30
C ASP A 177 -12.25 10.40 11.90
N MET A 178 -12.10 9.44 10.99
CA MET A 178 -10.77 8.95 10.60
C MET A 178 -10.00 9.96 9.75
N SER A 179 -10.65 10.98 9.20
CA SER A 179 -10.04 11.98 8.31
C SER A 179 -9.19 13.04 9.03
N VAL A 180 -9.25 13.09 10.37
CA VAL A 180 -8.49 14.08 11.15
C VAL A 180 -7.04 13.67 11.38
N TYR A 181 -6.70 12.41 11.12
CA TYR A 181 -5.36 11.87 11.32
C TYR A 181 -4.53 11.98 10.05
N ALA A 182 -3.21 12.02 10.25
CA ALA A 182 -2.28 11.85 9.17
C ALA A 182 -2.38 10.45 8.57
N HIS A 183 -2.08 10.36 7.28
CA HIS A 183 -2.30 9.18 6.46
C HIS A 183 -0.98 8.56 6.03
N GLU A 184 -0.89 7.24 6.05
CA GLU A 184 0.31 6.48 5.69
C GLU A 184 0.26 5.99 4.24
N THR A 185 1.34 6.21 3.50
CA THR A 185 1.47 5.85 2.08
C THR A 185 2.87 5.28 1.79
N LEU A 186 3.08 4.71 0.59
CA LEU A 186 4.42 4.42 0.08
C LEU A 186 4.88 5.54 -0.85
N ARG A 187 6.11 6.01 -0.68
CA ARG A 187 6.77 6.93 -1.61
C ARG A 187 7.86 6.23 -2.39
N ILE A 188 7.76 6.30 -3.71
CA ILE A 188 8.77 5.82 -4.66
C ILE A 188 9.48 7.02 -5.24
N THR A 189 10.81 7.07 -5.15
CA THR A 189 11.63 8.19 -5.64
C THR A 189 12.71 7.73 -6.61
N VAL A 190 12.83 8.44 -7.73
CA VAL A 190 13.99 8.42 -8.65
C VAL A 190 14.50 9.85 -8.84
N PRO A 191 15.68 10.07 -9.47
CA PRO A 191 16.15 11.42 -9.73
C PRO A 191 15.14 12.23 -10.55
N GLY A 192 14.60 13.30 -9.95
CA GLY A 192 13.68 14.24 -10.58
C GLY A 192 12.21 13.85 -10.57
N GLN A 193 11.82 12.68 -10.07
CA GLN A 193 10.43 12.22 -10.08
C GLN A 193 10.07 11.41 -8.82
N GLN A 194 8.82 11.56 -8.37
CA GLN A 194 8.29 10.89 -7.19
C GLN A 194 6.87 10.40 -7.45
N TRP A 195 6.56 9.21 -6.97
CA TRP A 195 5.21 8.64 -6.97
C TRP A 195 4.78 8.28 -5.55
N ILE A 196 3.47 8.31 -5.33
CA ILE A 196 2.80 7.82 -4.13
C ILE A 196 1.97 6.59 -4.51
N ILE A 197 2.12 5.52 -3.75
CA ILE A 197 1.19 4.39 -3.75
C ILE A 197 0.39 4.47 -2.46
N ASP A 198 -0.90 4.73 -2.61
CA ASP A 198 -1.87 4.94 -1.53
C ASP A 198 -2.87 3.78 -1.49
N ILE A 199 -2.47 2.69 -0.82
CA ILE A 199 -3.22 1.43 -0.74
C ILE A 199 -4.59 1.61 -0.06
N THR A 200 -4.70 2.57 0.86
CA THR A 200 -5.90 2.77 1.70
C THR A 200 -6.56 4.13 1.48
N GLY A 201 -6.21 4.81 0.39
CA GLY A 201 -6.68 6.17 0.09
C GLY A 201 -8.19 6.28 -0.09
N ALA A 202 -8.88 5.16 -0.38
CA ALA A 202 -10.33 5.10 -0.49
C ALA A 202 -11.05 5.63 0.77
N GLN A 203 -10.45 5.47 1.97
CA GLN A 203 -11.02 5.99 3.22
C GLN A 203 -11.13 7.52 3.26
N LEU A 204 -10.33 8.21 2.43
CA LEU A 204 -10.27 9.68 2.30
C LEU A 204 -10.83 10.18 0.95
N GLY A 205 -11.40 9.27 0.15
CA GLY A 205 -11.94 9.56 -1.17
C GLY A 205 -10.90 9.64 -2.28
N VAL A 206 -9.67 9.19 -2.05
CA VAL A 206 -8.65 9.06 -3.09
C VAL A 206 -9.07 7.94 -4.05
N ARG A 207 -9.21 8.25 -5.33
CA ARG A 207 -9.82 7.35 -6.33
C ARG A 207 -8.86 6.44 -7.09
N LYS A 208 -7.56 6.67 -6.94
CA LYS A 208 -6.50 5.89 -7.61
C LYS A 208 -5.44 5.54 -6.60
N THR A 209 -4.82 4.39 -6.78
CA THR A 209 -3.79 3.88 -5.87
C THR A 209 -2.42 4.48 -6.20
N LEU A 210 -2.11 4.72 -7.48
CA LEU A 210 -0.86 5.36 -7.91
C LEU A 210 -1.09 6.82 -8.30
N TRP A 211 -0.22 7.70 -7.81
CA TRP A 211 -0.15 9.11 -8.22
C TRP A 211 1.29 9.57 -8.40
N THR A 212 1.52 10.54 -9.27
CA THR A 212 2.72 11.38 -9.11
C THR A 212 2.56 12.21 -7.83
N TRP A 213 3.65 12.46 -7.11
CA TRP A 213 3.57 13.29 -5.89
C TRP A 213 3.05 14.71 -6.19
N LYS A 214 3.41 15.26 -7.36
CA LYS A 214 2.94 16.57 -7.82
C LYS A 214 1.42 16.61 -7.95
N ASP A 215 0.83 15.61 -8.58
CA ASP A 215 -0.62 15.55 -8.79
C ASP A 215 -1.36 15.22 -7.51
N TYR A 216 -0.84 14.30 -6.68
CA TYR A 216 -1.40 13.99 -5.37
C TYR A 216 -1.47 15.24 -4.47
N LYS A 217 -0.37 16.01 -4.41
CA LYS A 217 -0.31 17.28 -3.67
C LYS A 217 -1.31 18.30 -4.20
N LYS A 218 -1.45 18.41 -5.53
CA LYS A 218 -2.38 19.35 -6.16
C LYS A 218 -3.83 18.96 -5.91
N GLU A 219 -4.18 17.69 -6.12
CA GLU A 219 -5.56 17.22 -6.06
C GLU A 219 -6.10 17.19 -4.63
N TYR A 220 -5.29 16.71 -3.67
CA TYR A 220 -5.73 16.48 -2.28
C TYR A 220 -5.17 17.50 -1.28
N HIS A 221 -4.47 18.52 -1.77
CA HIS A 221 -3.78 19.51 -0.94
C HIS A 221 -2.84 18.85 0.08
N ALA A 222 -2.25 17.71 -0.29
CA ALA A 222 -1.44 16.89 0.60
C ALA A 222 -0.16 17.61 1.02
N LYS A 223 0.20 17.50 2.30
CA LYS A 223 1.45 18.01 2.84
C LYS A 223 2.33 16.87 3.32
N PRO A 224 3.63 16.88 3.01
CA PRO A 224 4.55 15.90 3.57
C PRO A 224 4.65 16.14 5.07
N GLU A 225 4.55 15.08 5.86
CA GLU A 225 4.84 15.15 7.30
C GLU A 225 6.23 14.57 7.53
N ILE A 226 6.37 13.25 7.36
CA ILE A 226 7.63 12.55 7.60
C ILE A 226 7.77 11.38 6.62
N ALA A 227 9.02 11.07 6.26
CA ALA A 227 9.36 9.88 5.50
C ALA A 227 10.28 8.98 6.33
N TYR A 228 9.99 7.69 6.33
CA TYR A 228 10.70 6.69 7.10
C TYR A 228 11.22 5.56 6.20
N PRO A 229 12.23 4.80 6.63
CA PRO A 229 12.64 3.59 5.93
C PRO A 229 11.47 2.61 5.76
N LEU A 230 11.45 1.87 4.65
CA LEU A 230 10.52 0.76 4.47
C LEU A 230 10.67 -0.26 5.61
N GLY A 231 9.55 -0.69 6.21
CA GLY A 231 9.51 -1.61 7.35
C GLY A 231 9.22 -0.94 8.69
N THR A 232 9.17 0.40 8.78
CA THR A 232 8.85 1.10 10.03
C THR A 232 7.48 0.69 10.57
N ASN A 233 6.44 0.65 9.72
CA ASN A 233 5.09 0.23 10.13
C ASN A 233 5.04 -1.25 10.53
N LYS A 234 5.86 -2.13 9.92
CA LYS A 234 5.99 -3.54 10.35
C LYS A 234 6.50 -3.64 11.79
N VAL A 235 7.49 -2.82 12.14
CA VAL A 235 8.07 -2.79 13.49
C VAL A 235 7.08 -2.17 14.48
N LEU A 236 6.40 -1.09 14.11
CA LEU A 236 5.35 -0.47 14.92
C LEU A 236 4.20 -1.43 15.22
N ILE A 237 3.63 -2.08 14.22
CA ILE A 237 2.51 -3.02 14.44
C ILE A 237 2.93 -4.19 15.32
N ARG A 238 4.16 -4.70 15.18
CA ARG A 238 4.69 -5.75 16.07
C ARG A 238 4.82 -5.27 17.52
N ALA A 239 5.23 -4.03 17.74
CA ALA A 239 5.28 -3.46 19.09
C ALA A 239 3.86 -3.32 19.67
N LEU A 240 2.92 -2.78 18.89
CA LEU A 240 1.52 -2.64 19.29
C LEU A 240 0.84 -3.98 19.52
N SER A 241 1.17 -5.02 18.75
CA SER A 241 0.62 -6.38 18.97
C SER A 241 1.09 -7.00 20.28
N SER A 242 2.17 -6.48 20.87
CA SER A 242 2.70 -6.98 22.14
C SER A 242 2.00 -6.38 23.37
N THR A 243 1.10 -5.40 23.20
CA THR A 243 0.36 -4.82 24.32
C THR A 243 -0.71 -5.77 24.83
N GLN A 244 -1.02 -5.66 26.12
CA GLN A 244 -2.15 -6.39 26.71
C GLN A 244 -3.44 -5.61 26.48
N GLY A 245 -4.52 -6.35 26.27
CA GLY A 245 -5.84 -5.78 26.00
C GLY A 245 -6.37 -6.18 24.63
N LEU A 246 -7.56 -5.68 24.31
CA LEU A 246 -8.29 -6.07 23.13
C LEU A 246 -7.58 -5.65 21.83
N GLN A 247 -7.04 -4.43 21.79
CA GLN A 247 -6.38 -3.91 20.59
C GLN A 247 -5.08 -4.67 20.28
N GLY A 248 -4.24 -4.92 21.28
CA GLY A 248 -3.01 -5.71 21.11
C GLY A 248 -3.30 -7.14 20.66
N THR A 249 -4.35 -7.75 21.21
CA THR A 249 -4.82 -9.09 20.81
C THR A 249 -5.35 -9.11 19.37
N CYS A 250 -6.16 -8.11 18.97
CA CYS A 250 -6.61 -7.96 17.58
C CYS A 250 -5.43 -7.87 16.60
N LEU A 251 -4.43 -7.06 16.92
CA LEU A 251 -3.24 -6.88 16.08
C LEU A 251 -2.41 -8.17 16.00
N THR A 252 -2.28 -8.91 17.11
CA THR A 252 -1.60 -10.21 17.14
C THR A 252 -2.28 -11.20 16.18
N VAL A 253 -3.60 -11.35 16.28
CA VAL A 253 -4.34 -12.30 15.45
C VAL A 253 -4.34 -11.87 13.97
N LYS A 254 -4.45 -10.58 13.67
CA LYS A 254 -4.28 -10.06 12.30
C LYS A 254 -2.88 -10.32 11.77
N GLN A 255 -1.84 -10.20 12.61
CA GLN A 255 -0.47 -10.52 12.21
C GLN A 255 -0.31 -12.01 11.87
N MET A 256 -0.94 -12.92 12.64
CA MET A 256 -0.96 -14.34 12.30
C MET A 256 -1.62 -14.60 10.93
N ALA A 257 -2.75 -13.95 10.64
CA ALA A 257 -3.39 -14.04 9.33
C ALA A 257 -2.48 -13.48 8.21
N ALA A 258 -1.77 -12.38 8.47
CA ALA A 258 -0.80 -11.80 7.53
C ALA A 258 0.42 -12.72 7.31
N ASP A 259 0.86 -13.44 8.33
CA ASP A 259 1.94 -14.43 8.19
C ASP A 259 1.49 -15.62 7.33
N THR A 260 0.23 -16.06 7.44
CA THR A 260 -0.39 -17.04 6.53
C THR A 260 -0.43 -16.51 5.10
N LEU A 261 -0.88 -15.26 4.90
CA LEU A 261 -0.87 -14.60 3.60
C LEU A 261 0.54 -14.59 2.98
N ASN A 262 1.55 -14.16 3.75
CA ASN A 262 2.94 -14.09 3.29
C ASN A 262 3.52 -15.48 2.97
N THR A 263 3.07 -16.52 3.68
CA THR A 263 3.44 -17.91 3.37
C THR A 263 2.86 -18.34 2.03
N ALA A 264 1.58 -18.08 1.78
CA ALA A 264 0.94 -18.37 0.50
C ALA A 264 1.61 -17.62 -0.68
N ILE A 265 2.06 -16.38 -0.47
CA ILE A 265 2.81 -15.61 -1.47
C ILE A 265 4.15 -16.29 -1.81
N ARG A 266 4.89 -16.77 -0.79
CA ARG A 266 6.16 -17.48 -0.99
C ARG A 266 5.94 -18.80 -1.72
N GLU A 267 5.00 -19.61 -1.27
CA GLU A 267 4.66 -20.88 -1.92
C GLU A 267 4.22 -20.69 -3.38
N TRP A 268 3.40 -19.67 -3.65
CA TRP A 268 3.03 -19.35 -5.03
C TRP A 268 4.25 -18.94 -5.85
N THR A 269 5.14 -18.12 -5.29
CA THR A 269 6.37 -17.67 -5.95
C THR A 269 7.30 -18.84 -6.30
N ASP A 270 7.48 -19.78 -5.37
CA ASP A 270 8.36 -20.95 -5.53
C ASP A 270 7.82 -21.93 -6.58
N ASN A 271 6.49 -22.08 -6.66
CA ASN A 271 5.84 -23.01 -7.59
C ASN A 271 5.54 -22.42 -8.97
N HIS A 272 5.56 -21.09 -9.11
CA HIS A 272 5.20 -20.40 -10.37
C HIS A 272 6.33 -19.50 -10.86
N GLN A 273 6.40 -18.28 -10.36
CA GLN A 273 7.37 -17.28 -10.80
C GLN A 273 7.52 -16.18 -9.74
N SER A 274 8.64 -15.46 -9.78
CA SER A 274 8.77 -14.24 -8.97
C SER A 274 7.70 -13.20 -9.31
N ILE A 275 7.23 -12.49 -8.28
CA ILE A 275 6.27 -11.40 -8.47
C ILE A 275 6.86 -10.30 -9.37
N ALA A 276 8.17 -10.01 -9.26
CA ALA A 276 8.85 -9.10 -10.17
C ALA A 276 8.77 -9.54 -11.65
N ALA A 277 8.92 -10.84 -11.93
CA ALA A 277 8.76 -11.38 -13.29
C ALA A 277 7.30 -11.27 -13.78
N MET A 278 6.33 -11.51 -12.90
CA MET A 278 4.91 -11.31 -13.20
C MET A 278 4.61 -9.88 -13.65
N ILE A 279 5.15 -8.86 -12.98
CA ILE A 279 4.97 -7.44 -13.33
C ILE A 279 5.50 -7.10 -14.73
N LEU A 280 6.42 -7.90 -15.28
CA LEU A 280 7.03 -7.67 -16.59
C LEU A 280 6.32 -8.39 -17.75
N LYS A 281 5.32 -9.23 -17.47
CA LYS A 281 4.55 -9.93 -18.51
C LYS A 281 3.77 -8.97 -19.42
N ASP A 282 3.28 -9.44 -20.56
CA ASP A 282 2.25 -8.71 -21.30
C ASP A 282 0.95 -8.58 -20.49
N GLU A 283 -0.04 -7.85 -21.00
CA GLU A 283 -1.29 -7.59 -20.27
C GLU A 283 -2.08 -8.87 -19.94
N HIS A 284 -2.09 -9.86 -20.84
CA HIS A 284 -2.82 -11.10 -20.62
C HIS A 284 -2.11 -11.96 -19.58
N GLY A 285 -0.81 -12.18 -19.77
CA GLY A 285 0.00 -12.96 -18.84
C GLY A 285 0.11 -12.33 -17.45
N TYR A 286 0.08 -10.99 -17.34
CA TYR A 286 -0.01 -10.30 -16.05
C TYR A 286 -1.35 -10.58 -15.37
N LYS A 287 -2.48 -10.44 -16.07
CA LYS A 287 -3.81 -10.66 -15.50
C LYS A 287 -4.02 -12.10 -15.02
N GLU A 288 -3.61 -13.09 -15.81
CA GLU A 288 -3.70 -14.51 -15.43
C GLU A 288 -2.88 -14.83 -14.19
N ALA A 289 -1.61 -14.38 -14.17
CA ALA A 289 -0.73 -14.61 -13.04
C ALA A 289 -1.20 -13.87 -11.77
N LYS A 290 -1.70 -12.64 -11.92
CA LYS A 290 -2.32 -11.88 -10.82
C LYS A 290 -3.52 -12.63 -10.24
N LEU A 291 -4.43 -13.12 -11.08
CA LEU A 291 -5.60 -13.87 -10.62
C LEU A 291 -5.21 -15.14 -9.88
N SER A 292 -4.23 -15.89 -10.40
CA SER A 292 -3.68 -17.09 -9.74
C SER A 292 -3.10 -16.77 -8.36
N LEU A 293 -2.29 -15.69 -8.27
CA LEU A 293 -1.71 -15.23 -7.01
C LEU A 293 -2.81 -14.83 -6.01
N LEU A 294 -3.76 -13.97 -6.42
CA LEU A 294 -4.88 -13.52 -5.58
C LEU A 294 -5.70 -14.70 -5.03
N ASN A 295 -6.02 -15.68 -5.88
CA ASN A 295 -6.76 -16.87 -5.45
C ASN A 295 -5.98 -17.70 -4.41
N SER A 296 -4.67 -17.86 -4.59
CA SER A 296 -3.81 -18.58 -3.63
C SER A 296 -3.84 -17.92 -2.25
N MET A 297 -3.75 -16.59 -2.22
CA MET A 297 -3.79 -15.80 -0.99
C MET A 297 -5.16 -15.83 -0.31
N ASP A 298 -6.23 -15.63 -1.10
CA ASP A 298 -7.61 -15.64 -0.59
C ASP A 298 -7.98 -16.99 0.03
N VAL A 299 -7.64 -18.11 -0.62
CA VAL A 299 -7.87 -19.46 -0.07
C VAL A 299 -7.11 -19.65 1.25
N ALA A 300 -5.85 -19.23 1.32
CA ALA A 300 -5.05 -19.40 2.53
C ALA A 300 -5.60 -18.59 3.72
N VAL A 301 -5.96 -17.33 3.50
CA VAL A 301 -6.51 -16.47 4.56
C VAL A 301 -7.90 -16.94 4.99
N ARG A 302 -8.79 -17.32 4.06
CA ARG A 302 -10.11 -17.88 4.42
C ARG A 302 -9.97 -19.16 5.24
N SER A 303 -9.10 -20.07 4.83
CA SER A 303 -8.82 -21.29 5.59
C SER A 303 -8.33 -21.00 7.01
N PHE A 304 -7.43 -20.02 7.17
CA PHE A 304 -6.98 -19.57 8.49
C PHE A 304 -8.16 -19.07 9.35
N VAL A 305 -9.00 -18.19 8.82
CA VAL A 305 -10.15 -17.61 9.53
C VAL A 305 -11.18 -18.69 9.91
N GLU A 306 -11.42 -19.66 9.03
CA GLU A 306 -12.41 -20.73 9.25
C GLU A 306 -11.95 -21.72 10.33
N THR A 307 -10.66 -22.04 10.36
CA THR A 307 -10.08 -23.09 11.21
C THR A 307 -9.60 -22.61 12.58
N ASN A 308 -9.31 -21.31 12.74
CA ASN A 308 -8.80 -20.76 13.98
C ASN A 308 -9.92 -20.11 14.80
N ARG A 309 -9.85 -20.29 16.12
CA ARG A 309 -10.84 -19.86 17.11
C ARG A 309 -10.08 -19.16 18.23
N PHE A 310 -10.41 -17.88 18.46
CA PHE A 310 -9.68 -16.96 19.36
C PHE A 310 -10.56 -16.47 20.52
N GLU A 311 -11.68 -17.14 20.80
CA GLU A 311 -12.67 -16.70 21.78
C GLU A 311 -12.06 -16.60 23.19
N THR A 312 -11.12 -17.49 23.53
CA THR A 312 -10.47 -17.49 24.84
C THR A 312 -9.54 -16.30 25.01
N GLU A 313 -8.69 -16.03 24.03
CA GLU A 313 -7.76 -14.91 23.98
C GLU A 313 -8.53 -13.60 24.08
N PHE A 314 -9.61 -13.47 23.32
CA PHE A 314 -10.48 -12.28 23.33
C PHE A 314 -11.23 -12.10 24.65
N ARG A 315 -11.66 -13.19 25.29
CA ARG A 315 -12.28 -13.13 26.61
C ARG A 315 -11.28 -12.64 27.66
N ILE A 316 -10.04 -13.14 27.61
CA ILE A 316 -8.96 -12.70 28.52
C ILE A 316 -8.64 -11.22 28.28
N ALA A 317 -8.51 -10.81 27.02
CA ALA A 317 -8.24 -9.42 26.65
C ALA A 317 -9.35 -8.46 27.11
N LYS A 318 -10.62 -8.81 26.90
CA LYS A 318 -11.76 -8.02 27.40
C LYS A 318 -11.76 -7.89 28.92
N GLU A 319 -11.41 -8.97 29.63
CA GLU A 319 -11.33 -8.93 31.09
C GLU A 319 -10.18 -8.05 31.58
N TYR A 320 -9.05 -8.07 30.88
CA TYR A 320 -7.94 -7.15 31.13
C TYR A 320 -8.38 -5.69 30.98
N ASP A 321 -9.06 -5.32 29.89
CA ASP A 321 -9.51 -3.94 29.67
C ASP A 321 -10.53 -3.48 30.70
N ARG A 322 -11.45 -4.37 31.12
CA ARG A 322 -12.38 -4.06 32.23
C ARG A 322 -11.66 -3.77 33.52
N ARG A 323 -10.60 -4.53 33.81
CA ARG A 323 -9.79 -4.37 35.02
C ARG A 323 -8.87 -3.14 34.94
N TYR A 324 -8.44 -2.76 33.73
CA TYR A 324 -7.49 -1.66 33.50
C TYR A 324 -7.95 -0.73 32.35
N PRO A 325 -9.06 0.03 32.49
CA PRO A 325 -9.75 0.71 31.38
C PRO A 325 -8.95 1.73 30.55
N VAL A 326 -7.80 2.18 31.05
CA VAL A 326 -6.95 3.18 30.39
C VAL A 326 -5.55 2.67 30.09
N ARG A 327 -5.18 1.48 30.56
CA ARG A 327 -3.80 1.01 30.54
C ARG A 327 -3.34 0.66 29.13
N GLU A 328 -4.17 -0.06 28.36
CA GLU A 328 -3.86 -0.37 26.97
C GLU A 328 -3.67 0.93 26.16
N LEU A 329 -4.55 1.91 26.32
CA LEU A 329 -4.44 3.21 25.64
C LEU A 329 -3.15 3.96 26.02
N GLN A 330 -2.73 3.90 27.29
CA GLN A 330 -1.48 4.50 27.74
C GLN A 330 -0.26 3.80 27.14
N GLU A 331 -0.26 2.46 27.09
CA GLU A 331 0.82 1.67 26.49
C GLU A 331 0.92 1.93 24.98
N ILE A 332 -0.21 1.96 24.27
CA ILE A 332 -0.28 2.28 22.84
C ILE A 332 0.19 3.71 22.57
N SER A 333 -0.22 4.69 23.38
CA SER A 333 0.24 6.07 23.27
C SER A 333 1.75 6.17 23.48
N ALA A 334 2.27 5.50 24.50
CA ALA A 334 3.71 5.49 24.79
C ALA A 334 4.52 4.89 23.62
N ILE A 335 4.10 3.75 23.07
CA ILE A 335 4.72 3.13 21.89
C ILE A 335 4.68 4.11 20.71
N THR A 336 3.51 4.69 20.42
CA THR A 336 3.34 5.58 19.25
C THR A 336 4.20 6.85 19.39
N GLU A 337 4.30 7.41 20.60
CA GLU A 337 5.17 8.56 20.90
C GLU A 337 6.65 8.22 20.79
N GLU A 338 7.07 7.07 21.34
CA GLU A 338 8.47 6.61 21.26
C GLU A 338 8.88 6.42 19.81
N TYR A 339 8.05 5.76 19.01
CA TYR A 339 8.30 5.61 17.57
C TYR A 339 8.35 6.97 16.89
N SER A 340 7.44 7.88 17.20
CA SER A 340 7.48 9.23 16.63
C SER A 340 8.77 9.97 16.98
N LYS A 341 9.27 9.84 18.23
CA LYS A 341 10.51 10.46 18.70
C LYS A 341 11.77 9.84 18.08
N ASP A 342 11.91 8.52 18.10
CA ASP A 342 13.04 7.80 17.48
C ASP A 342 13.12 8.12 15.97
N LEU A 343 11.97 8.22 15.30
CA LEU A 343 11.91 8.59 13.88
C LEU A 343 12.36 10.04 13.65
N ILE A 344 11.98 10.98 14.54
CA ILE A 344 12.45 12.38 14.49
C ILE A 344 13.96 12.45 14.72
N GLU A 345 14.51 11.75 15.71
CA GLU A 345 15.95 11.76 16.02
C GLU A 345 16.79 11.16 14.89
N LYS A 346 16.37 10.03 14.31
CA LYS A 346 17.00 9.43 13.13
C LYS A 346 16.92 10.34 11.90
N PHE A 347 15.87 11.15 11.78
CA PHE A 347 15.73 12.12 10.70
C PHE A 347 16.65 13.33 10.88
N LEU A 348 16.76 13.86 12.10
CA LEU A 348 17.62 15.01 12.42
C LEU A 348 19.10 14.67 12.26
N THR A 349 19.53 13.49 12.71
CA THR A 349 20.92 13.02 12.60
C THR A 349 21.37 12.73 11.17
N LYS A 350 20.44 12.46 10.25
CA LYS A 350 20.72 12.31 8.80
C LYS A 350 20.87 13.64 8.06
N LYS A 351 20.38 14.75 8.61
CA LYS A 351 20.55 16.10 8.02
C LYS A 351 21.87 16.77 8.41
N SER A 352 22.57 16.24 9.41
CA SER A 352 23.85 16.75 9.93
C SER A 352 25.09 16.06 9.34
N LYS A 353 24.92 15.27 8.28
CA LYS A 353 25.99 14.68 7.46
C LYS A 353 25.71 15.00 6.01
#